data_AF-A0A7R9IRV7-F1
#
_entry.id   AF-A0A7R9IRV7-F1
#
_cell.length_a   1.000
_cell.length_b   1.000
_cell.length_c   1.000
_cell.angle_alpha   90.00
_cell.angle_beta   90.00
_cell.angle_gamma   90.00
#
_symmetry.space_group_name_H-M   'P 1'
#
loop_
_entity.id
_entity.type
_entity.pdbx_description
1 polymer ?
#
loop_
_entity_poly.entity_id
_entity_poly.type
_entity_poly.pdbx_seq_one_letter_code
_entity_poly.pdbx_strand_id
1 'polypeptide(L)'
;MCGPDCQGLNTEFGHSMQECAILASCEVDRHLTQDLKAQYSAIVPLRCLLLKHHKPNKWKLLCTMESHNEVRRKLPNIWQNNQSSVVDRIRELWGVRQYSEEEIHTVCGVLEVNAFEVGQHGVSVRALYPTAFYLAHSCVPNTSHTDDDNYKLTVRCSSQIKKGDTITLSYAYTLQGTLKRREHLKESKFFDCCCPRCKDPTELATYAGALKCPKCDAGYVISSEPLERAASWRCSQCSNYTVTAHSVMLLLEKIADEVEALDANDIEAMESFLQKYRNVLHPNHYHCLGVKHSLSQLYGKIQGYMINELPDKLLHRKRDVCRELLRVINVLEPGYSRLRGIVPR
;
A
#
# COMPACT_ATOMS: atom_id res chain seq x y z
N MET A 1 8.37 -2.98 28.61
CA MET A 1 8.43 -4.44 28.41
C MET A 1 9.20 -5.02 29.58
N CYS A 2 8.81 -6.21 30.02
CA CYS A 2 9.45 -7.01 31.06
C CYS A 2 9.22 -6.53 32.51
N GLY A 3 8.51 -7.37 33.26
CA GLY A 3 8.30 -7.31 34.70
C GLY A 3 7.85 -8.70 35.16
N PRO A 4 7.91 -9.01 36.46
CA PRO A 4 7.53 -10.34 36.97
C PRO A 4 6.08 -10.72 36.59
N ASP A 5 5.20 -9.74 36.42
CA ASP A 5 3.78 -9.93 36.04
C ASP A 5 3.53 -9.74 34.54
N CYS A 6 4.44 -10.23 33.67
CA CYS A 6 4.31 -10.02 32.24
C CYS A 6 3.10 -10.75 31.63
N GLN A 7 2.00 -10.02 31.41
CA GLN A 7 0.74 -10.54 30.86
C GLN A 7 0.84 -11.09 29.43
N GLY A 8 1.91 -10.75 28.70
CA GLY A 8 2.14 -11.22 27.33
C GLY A 8 2.87 -12.56 27.23
N LEU A 9 3.34 -13.14 28.35
CA LEU A 9 4.12 -14.36 28.30
C LEU A 9 3.23 -15.59 28.02
N ASN A 10 3.58 -16.37 27.01
CA ASN A 10 2.88 -17.60 26.60
C ASN A 10 1.39 -17.43 26.25
N THR A 11 0.97 -16.21 25.88
CA THR A 11 -0.37 -15.97 25.34
C THR A 11 -0.38 -16.13 23.81
N GLU A 12 -1.56 -16.32 23.23
CA GLU A 12 -1.74 -16.62 21.79
C GLU A 12 -1.04 -15.60 20.86
N PHE A 13 -1.17 -14.31 21.17
CA PHE A 13 -0.56 -13.20 20.42
C PHE A 13 0.63 -12.55 21.16
N GLY A 14 1.05 -13.17 22.26
CA GLY A 14 2.11 -12.69 23.12
C GLY A 14 3.50 -13.06 22.63
N HIS A 15 4.42 -13.27 23.58
CA HIS A 15 5.77 -13.72 23.31
C HIS A 15 6.06 -15.07 23.95
N SER A 16 7.03 -15.78 23.38
CA SER A 16 7.52 -17.04 23.93
C SER A 16 8.40 -16.82 25.16
N MET A 17 8.53 -17.86 26.00
CA MET A 17 9.48 -17.85 27.11
C MET A 17 10.93 -17.59 26.66
N GLN A 18 11.30 -18.08 25.47
CA GLN A 18 12.64 -17.87 24.92
C GLN A 18 12.86 -16.43 24.47
N GLU A 19 11.87 -15.83 23.82
CA GLU A 19 11.89 -14.38 23.51
C GLU A 19 12.02 -13.56 24.80
N CYS A 20 11.21 -13.86 25.82
CA CYS A 20 11.27 -13.18 27.11
C CYS A 20 12.65 -13.32 27.77
N ALA A 21 13.22 -14.54 27.79
CA ALA A 21 14.51 -14.81 28.42
C ALA A 21 15.65 -14.05 27.72
N ILE A 22 15.66 -14.03 26.38
CA ILE A 22 16.63 -13.25 25.59
C ILE A 22 16.50 -11.77 25.95
N LEU A 23 15.31 -11.18 25.79
CA LEU A 23 15.13 -9.74 25.98
C LEU A 23 15.34 -9.30 27.44
N ALA A 24 15.00 -10.13 28.42
CA ALA A 24 15.29 -9.87 29.84
C ALA A 24 16.80 -9.92 30.13
N SER A 25 17.52 -10.88 29.57
CA SER A 25 18.98 -11.01 29.79
C SER A 25 19.77 -9.84 29.20
N CYS A 26 19.23 -9.19 28.17
CA CYS A 26 19.86 -8.04 27.51
C CYS A 26 19.44 -6.70 28.11
N GLU A 27 18.68 -6.69 29.21
CA GLU A 27 18.18 -5.48 29.88
C GLU A 27 17.57 -4.48 28.89
N VAL A 28 16.79 -4.99 27.91
CA VAL A 28 16.22 -4.16 26.84
C VAL A 28 15.36 -3.03 27.42
N ASP A 29 14.77 -3.25 28.60
CA ASP A 29 14.04 -2.24 29.36
C ASP A 29 14.84 -0.97 29.64
N ARG A 30 16.14 -1.08 29.91
CA ARG A 30 17.04 0.07 30.10
C ARG A 30 17.25 0.86 28.82
N HIS A 31 17.13 0.19 27.68
CA HIS A 31 17.28 0.79 26.36
C HIS A 31 15.96 1.32 25.80
N LEU A 32 14.78 0.92 26.32
CA LEU A 32 13.45 1.33 25.81
C LEU A 32 13.20 2.84 25.78
N THR A 33 14.00 3.63 26.48
CA THR A 33 13.93 5.09 26.48
C THR A 33 14.49 5.72 25.20
N GLN A 34 15.26 4.97 24.40
CA GLN A 34 15.86 5.41 23.14
C GLN A 34 15.27 4.64 21.95
N ASP A 35 14.65 5.37 21.03
CA ASP A 35 14.09 4.90 19.75
C ASP A 35 13.31 3.57 19.83
N LEU A 36 12.13 3.63 20.44
CA LEU A 36 11.17 2.51 20.52
C LEU A 36 10.90 1.85 19.16
N LYS A 37 10.85 2.64 18.07
CA LYS A 37 10.56 2.12 16.73
C LYS A 37 11.66 1.18 16.25
N ALA A 38 12.93 1.56 16.44
CA ALA A 38 14.07 0.71 16.10
C ALA A 38 14.17 -0.56 16.97
N GLN A 39 13.55 -0.57 18.14
CA GLN A 39 13.51 -1.78 18.97
C GLN A 39 12.45 -2.76 18.48
N TYR A 40 11.25 -2.27 18.17
CA TYR A 40 10.17 -3.12 17.66
C TYR A 40 10.48 -3.74 16.30
N SER A 41 11.32 -3.10 15.47
CA SER A 41 11.68 -3.62 14.14
C SER A 41 12.42 -4.96 14.19
N ALA A 42 13.16 -5.25 15.26
CA ALA A 42 13.92 -6.50 15.42
C ALA A 42 13.15 -7.63 16.14
N ILE A 43 12.04 -7.31 16.82
CA ILE A 43 11.25 -8.29 17.57
C ILE A 43 10.61 -9.33 16.64
N VAL A 44 9.98 -8.89 15.55
CA VAL A 44 9.32 -9.82 14.61
C VAL A 44 10.35 -10.71 13.87
N PRO A 45 11.50 -10.18 13.39
CA PRO A 45 12.60 -11.01 12.90
C PRO A 45 13.09 -12.04 13.93
N LEU A 46 13.29 -11.65 15.19
CA LEU A 46 13.68 -12.58 16.26
C LEU A 46 12.63 -13.68 16.45
N ARG A 47 11.34 -13.34 16.50
CA ARG A 47 10.24 -14.31 16.58
C ARG A 47 10.27 -15.32 15.44
N CYS A 48 10.54 -14.85 14.21
CA CYS A 48 10.66 -15.72 13.05
C CYS A 48 11.85 -16.68 13.19
N LEU A 49 13.01 -16.20 13.63
CA LEU A 49 14.21 -17.02 13.87
C LEU A 49 13.96 -18.10 14.94
N LEU A 50 13.27 -17.76 16.03
CA LEU A 50 12.91 -18.69 17.10
C LEU A 50 12.01 -19.85 16.64
N LEU A 51 11.27 -19.69 15.53
CA LEU A 51 10.51 -20.79 14.93
C LEU A 51 11.39 -21.97 14.53
N LYS A 52 12.67 -21.73 14.19
CA LYS A 52 13.65 -22.76 13.80
C LYS A 52 13.76 -23.87 14.86
N HIS A 53 13.64 -23.52 16.14
CA HIS A 53 13.76 -24.46 17.25
C HIS A 53 12.42 -24.97 17.76
N HIS A 54 11.43 -24.08 17.95
CA HIS A 54 10.18 -24.44 18.64
C HIS A 54 9.04 -24.85 17.70
N LYS A 55 9.10 -24.47 16.43
CA LYS A 55 8.07 -24.74 15.42
C LYS A 55 8.70 -25.00 14.04
N PRO A 56 9.50 -26.08 13.88
CA PRO A 56 10.31 -26.33 12.68
C PRO A 56 9.46 -26.42 11.39
N ASN A 57 8.21 -26.89 11.47
CA ASN A 57 7.30 -26.89 10.32
C ASN A 57 6.94 -25.47 9.86
N LYS A 58 6.72 -24.52 10.79
CA LYS A 58 6.47 -23.11 10.45
C LYS A 58 7.74 -22.45 9.89
N TRP A 59 8.90 -22.78 10.45
CA TRP A 59 10.19 -22.32 9.92
C TRP A 59 10.41 -22.81 8.49
N LYS A 60 10.18 -24.11 8.22
CA LYS A 60 10.29 -24.67 6.87
C LYS A 60 9.40 -23.94 5.88
N LEU A 61 8.16 -23.62 6.26
CA LEU A 61 7.25 -22.83 5.43
C LEU A 61 7.76 -21.41 5.21
N LEU A 62 8.24 -20.73 6.26
CA LEU A 62 8.84 -19.39 6.16
C LEU A 62 10.00 -19.38 5.16
N CYS A 63 10.86 -20.40 5.18
CA CYS A 63 11.97 -20.55 4.24
C CYS A 63 11.53 -20.78 2.78
N THR A 64 10.25 -21.07 2.50
CA THR A 64 9.73 -21.13 1.13
C THR A 64 9.23 -19.79 0.60
N MET A 65 9.12 -18.78 1.47
CA MET A 65 8.68 -17.45 1.09
C MET A 65 9.83 -16.69 0.42
N GLU A 66 9.51 -15.92 -0.61
CA GLU A 66 10.50 -15.13 -1.34
C GLU A 66 11.07 -14.01 -0.46
N SER A 67 12.38 -13.83 -0.46
CA SER A 67 13.08 -12.83 0.36
C SER A 67 13.79 -11.76 -0.48
N HIS A 68 13.95 -12.00 -1.78
CA HIS A 68 14.65 -11.13 -2.73
C HIS A 68 16.05 -10.70 -2.25
N ASN A 69 16.80 -11.57 -1.55
CA ASN A 69 18.12 -11.23 -1.01
C ASN A 69 19.07 -10.67 -2.08
N GLU A 70 19.14 -11.30 -3.26
CA GLU A 70 20.04 -10.88 -4.34
C GLU A 70 19.75 -9.46 -4.84
N VAL A 71 18.47 -9.08 -4.88
CA VAL A 71 18.04 -7.72 -5.27
C VAL A 71 18.30 -6.75 -4.13
N ARG A 72 17.87 -7.09 -2.91
CA ARG A 72 17.99 -6.24 -1.72
C ARG A 72 19.44 -5.94 -1.37
N ARG A 73 20.37 -6.89 -1.55
CA ARG A 73 21.80 -6.68 -1.31
C ARG A 73 22.41 -5.60 -2.22
N LYS A 74 21.82 -5.38 -3.40
CA LYS A 74 22.22 -4.33 -4.34
C LYS A 74 21.58 -2.97 -4.04
N LEU A 75 20.74 -2.88 -3.01
CA LEU A 75 20.05 -1.67 -2.57
C LEU A 75 20.57 -1.27 -1.17
N PRO A 76 21.65 -0.45 -1.08
CA PRO A 76 22.32 -0.13 0.17
C PRO A 76 21.37 0.43 1.23
N ASN A 77 20.43 1.30 0.84
CA ASN A 77 19.44 1.89 1.73
C ASN A 77 18.53 0.86 2.41
N ILE A 78 18.34 -0.34 1.83
CA ILE A 78 17.55 -1.40 2.46
C ILE A 78 18.47 -2.32 3.24
N TRP A 79 19.54 -2.82 2.61
CA TRP A 79 20.43 -3.80 3.22
C TRP A 79 21.17 -3.24 4.44
N GLN A 80 21.76 -2.05 4.35
CA GLN A 80 22.51 -1.43 5.46
C GLN A 80 21.59 -0.97 6.59
N ASN A 81 20.36 -0.54 6.27
CA ASN A 81 19.37 -0.24 7.29
C ASN A 81 18.96 -1.51 8.05
N ASN A 82 18.79 -2.64 7.36
CA ASN A 82 18.53 -3.91 8.04
C ASN A 82 19.73 -4.41 8.85
N GLN A 83 20.95 -4.18 8.36
CA GLN A 83 22.17 -4.50 9.09
C GLN A 83 22.17 -3.80 10.46
N SER A 84 22.10 -2.47 10.45
CA SER A 84 22.22 -1.67 11.67
C SER A 84 21.00 -1.80 12.60
N SER A 85 19.78 -1.84 12.05
CA SER A 85 18.56 -1.82 12.88
C SER A 85 18.11 -3.19 13.38
N VAL A 86 18.45 -4.27 12.66
CA VAL A 86 17.99 -5.64 12.97
C VAL A 86 19.14 -6.60 13.20
N VAL A 87 20.09 -6.74 12.27
CA VAL A 87 21.15 -7.76 12.36
C VAL A 87 22.07 -7.49 13.53
N ASP A 88 22.67 -6.30 13.58
CA ASP A 88 23.60 -5.89 14.64
C ASP A 88 22.88 -5.85 15.98
N ARG A 89 21.59 -5.48 15.98
CA ARG A 89 20.76 -5.51 17.19
C ARG A 89 20.58 -6.92 17.73
N ILE A 90 20.17 -7.87 16.90
CA ILE A 90 19.94 -9.26 17.33
C ILE A 90 21.27 -9.91 17.74
N ARG A 91 22.32 -9.76 16.93
CA ARG A 91 23.58 -10.48 17.14
C ARG A 91 24.50 -9.83 18.17
N GLU A 92 24.67 -8.52 18.09
CA GLU A 92 25.68 -7.81 18.86
C GLU A 92 25.09 -7.19 20.13
N LEU A 93 23.93 -6.53 20.05
CA LEU A 93 23.29 -5.92 21.23
C LEU A 93 22.55 -6.95 22.08
N TRP A 94 21.81 -7.88 21.47
CA TRP A 94 21.08 -8.93 22.19
C TRP A 94 21.88 -10.23 22.35
N GLY A 95 23.11 -10.29 21.82
CA GLY A 95 24.00 -11.45 21.98
C GLY A 95 23.51 -12.73 21.31
N VAL A 96 22.50 -12.68 20.44
CA VAL A 96 21.89 -13.83 19.77
C VAL A 96 22.72 -14.22 18.54
N ARG A 97 23.94 -14.69 18.78
CA ARG A 97 24.96 -14.97 17.73
C ARG A 97 24.82 -16.32 17.03
N GLN A 98 23.87 -17.16 17.44
CA GLN A 98 23.64 -18.47 16.82
C GLN A 98 23.04 -18.40 15.40
N TYR A 99 22.50 -17.24 15.00
CA TYR A 99 21.98 -17.00 13.65
C TYR A 99 22.98 -16.17 12.85
N SER A 100 23.24 -16.58 11.62
CA SER A 100 24.13 -15.83 10.71
C SER A 100 23.47 -14.52 10.25
N GLU A 101 24.28 -13.56 9.78
CA GLU A 101 23.75 -12.29 9.24
C GLU A 101 22.86 -12.53 8.03
N GLU A 102 23.27 -13.47 7.16
CA GLU A 102 22.50 -13.84 5.97
C GLU A 102 21.13 -14.43 6.34
N GLU A 103 21.06 -15.27 7.37
CA GLU A 103 19.78 -15.79 7.87
C GLU A 103 18.87 -14.67 8.38
N ILE A 104 19.41 -13.71 9.14
CA ILE A 104 18.62 -12.58 9.66
C ILE A 104 18.15 -11.69 8.51
N HIS A 105 19.02 -11.36 7.55
CA HIS A 105 18.65 -10.61 6.34
C HIS A 105 17.58 -11.31 5.52
N THR A 106 17.64 -12.64 5.43
CA THR A 106 16.63 -13.47 4.75
C THR A 106 15.27 -13.30 5.42
N VAL A 107 15.21 -13.40 6.76
CA VAL A 107 13.97 -13.19 7.52
C VAL A 107 13.42 -11.77 7.32
N CYS A 108 14.28 -10.75 7.34
CA CYS A 108 13.86 -9.37 7.02
C CYS A 108 13.20 -9.29 5.64
N GLY A 109 13.79 -9.94 4.64
CA GLY A 109 13.27 -9.96 3.27
C GLY A 109 11.93 -10.67 3.16
N VAL A 110 11.80 -11.83 3.79
CA VAL A 110 10.52 -12.57 3.85
C VAL A 110 9.43 -11.68 4.42
N LEU A 111 9.71 -10.99 5.53
CA LEU A 111 8.75 -10.09 6.13
C LEU A 111 8.42 -8.90 5.21
N GLU A 112 9.40 -8.30 4.53
CA GLU A 112 9.19 -7.12 3.66
C GLU A 112 8.31 -7.47 2.45
N VAL A 113 8.54 -8.65 1.87
CA VAL A 113 7.88 -9.10 0.65
C VAL A 113 6.51 -9.71 0.94
N ASN A 114 6.36 -10.48 2.02
CA ASN A 114 5.20 -11.37 2.22
C ASN A 114 4.29 -10.97 3.39
N ALA A 115 4.72 -10.07 4.29
CA ALA A 115 3.88 -9.69 5.42
C ALA A 115 2.70 -8.81 4.97
N PHE A 116 1.57 -9.05 5.64
CA PHE A 116 0.39 -8.21 5.58
C PHE A 116 0.42 -7.25 6.75
N GLU A 117 -0.03 -6.03 6.49
CA GLU A 117 -0.32 -5.05 7.52
C GLU A 117 -1.75 -5.30 8.02
N VAL A 118 -1.89 -5.63 9.30
CA VAL A 118 -3.17 -5.97 9.93
C VAL A 118 -3.29 -5.29 11.28
N GLY A 119 -4.51 -5.11 11.76
CA GLY A 119 -4.78 -4.51 13.06
C GLY A 119 -5.96 -3.54 13.02
N GLN A 120 -6.55 -3.35 14.19
CA GLN A 120 -7.72 -2.50 14.40
C GLN A 120 -7.39 -1.42 15.43
N HIS A 121 -8.27 -0.41 15.54
CA HIS A 121 -8.21 0.60 16.60
C HIS A 121 -6.89 1.40 16.66
N GLY A 122 -6.29 1.69 15.50
CA GLY A 122 -5.08 2.53 15.40
C GLY A 122 -3.78 1.80 15.69
N VAL A 123 -3.81 0.49 15.95
CA VAL A 123 -2.63 -0.36 16.04
C VAL A 123 -2.46 -1.13 14.73
N SER A 124 -1.27 -1.07 14.16
CA SER A 124 -0.88 -1.80 12.94
C SER A 124 0.31 -2.71 13.24
N VAL A 125 0.20 -3.98 12.84
CA VAL A 125 1.23 -5.01 13.00
C VAL A 125 1.50 -5.72 11.68
N ARG A 126 2.69 -6.33 11.58
CA ARG A 126 3.07 -7.17 10.45
C ARG A 126 2.77 -8.63 10.75
N ALA A 127 1.96 -9.27 9.91
CA ALA A 127 1.60 -10.67 10.05
C ALA A 127 1.98 -11.48 8.81
N LEU A 128 2.53 -12.68 9.02
CA LEU A 128 2.75 -13.67 7.98
C LEU A 128 1.64 -14.72 8.03
N TYR A 129 0.95 -14.90 6.90
CA TYR A 129 -0.11 -15.90 6.78
C TYR A 129 0.35 -17.05 5.87
N PRO A 130 0.19 -18.30 6.30
CA PRO A 130 0.77 -19.48 5.65
C PRO A 130 0.19 -19.79 4.26
N THR A 131 -0.93 -19.16 3.88
CA THR A 131 -1.60 -19.37 2.59
C THR A 131 -1.74 -18.10 1.79
N ALA A 132 -1.87 -16.94 2.44
CA ALA A 132 -2.10 -15.68 1.72
C ALA A 132 -0.86 -15.18 0.97
N PHE A 133 0.35 -15.61 1.35
CA PHE A 133 1.59 -15.21 0.66
C PHE A 133 1.69 -15.72 -0.80
N TYR A 134 0.89 -16.73 -1.17
CA TYR A 134 0.82 -17.22 -2.56
C TYR A 134 0.04 -16.30 -3.50
N LEU A 135 -0.76 -15.36 -2.98
CA LEU A 135 -1.67 -14.55 -3.78
C LEU A 135 -0.89 -13.50 -4.57
N ALA A 136 -0.82 -13.66 -5.88
CA ALA A 136 -0.09 -12.73 -6.74
C ALA A 136 -0.76 -11.35 -6.84
N HIS A 137 0.03 -10.36 -7.26
CA HIS A 137 -0.46 -9.02 -7.51
C HIS A 137 -1.27 -8.90 -8.81
N SER A 138 -2.36 -8.13 -8.77
CA SER A 138 -2.97 -7.49 -9.94
C SER A 138 -3.45 -6.09 -9.58
N CYS A 139 -3.29 -5.11 -10.50
CA CYS A 139 -3.92 -3.79 -10.35
C CYS A 139 -5.43 -3.78 -10.63
N VAL A 140 -5.98 -4.94 -11.00
CA VAL A 140 -7.42 -5.26 -11.08
C VAL A 140 -7.62 -6.60 -10.37
N PRO A 141 -7.64 -6.61 -9.03
CA PRO A 141 -7.68 -7.85 -8.26
C PRO A 141 -9.06 -8.50 -8.34
N ASN A 142 -9.09 -9.84 -8.24
CA ASN A 142 -10.32 -10.64 -8.14
C ASN A 142 -10.62 -11.11 -6.71
N THR A 143 -9.80 -10.67 -5.74
CA THR A 143 -10.07 -10.85 -4.31
C THR A 143 -9.96 -9.52 -3.55
N SER A 144 -10.60 -9.47 -2.39
CA SER A 144 -10.43 -8.44 -1.37
C SER A 144 -10.14 -9.12 -0.04
N HIS A 145 -9.49 -8.41 0.89
CA HIS A 145 -9.17 -8.95 2.20
C HIS A 145 -9.54 -8.00 3.34
N THR A 146 -9.86 -8.59 4.48
CA THR A 146 -10.09 -7.91 5.75
C THR A 146 -9.45 -8.72 6.87
N ASP A 147 -9.04 -8.05 7.94
CA ASP A 147 -8.63 -8.63 9.20
C ASP A 147 -9.66 -8.31 10.29
N ASP A 148 -9.71 -9.13 11.35
CA ASP A 148 -10.54 -8.92 12.53
C ASP A 148 -9.70 -8.59 13.77
N ASP A 149 -10.35 -8.36 14.91
CA ASP A 149 -9.68 -8.05 16.19
C ASP A 149 -8.74 -9.16 16.69
N ASN A 150 -8.83 -10.38 16.13
CA ASN A 150 -7.93 -11.50 16.42
C ASN A 150 -6.86 -11.67 15.34
N TYR A 151 -6.62 -10.65 14.51
CA TYR A 151 -5.67 -10.67 13.40
C TYR A 151 -5.94 -11.79 12.39
N LYS A 152 -7.19 -12.26 12.25
CA LYS A 152 -7.53 -13.28 11.28
C LYS A 152 -7.74 -12.66 9.91
N LEU A 153 -6.81 -12.91 8.99
CA LEU A 153 -6.95 -12.50 7.60
C LEU A 153 -8.02 -13.34 6.90
N THR A 154 -8.97 -12.64 6.31
CA THR A 154 -10.08 -13.19 5.58
C THR A 154 -10.04 -12.69 4.14
N VAL A 155 -9.73 -13.59 3.21
CA VAL A 155 -9.70 -13.29 1.77
C VAL A 155 -11.00 -13.78 1.13
N ARG A 156 -11.64 -12.92 0.32
CA ARG A 156 -12.89 -13.21 -0.39
C ARG A 156 -12.74 -12.89 -1.86
N CYS A 157 -13.40 -13.66 -2.72
CA CYS A 157 -13.57 -13.27 -4.10
C CYS A 157 -14.37 -11.95 -4.17
N SER A 158 -13.81 -10.96 -4.85
CA SER A 158 -14.52 -9.72 -5.16
C SER A 158 -15.33 -9.89 -6.45
N SER A 159 -14.82 -10.68 -7.40
CA SER A 159 -15.46 -10.99 -8.67
C SER A 159 -15.51 -12.49 -8.93
N GLN A 160 -16.20 -12.90 -10.00
CA GLN A 160 -16.25 -14.31 -10.40
C GLN A 160 -14.85 -14.79 -10.82
N ILE A 161 -14.41 -15.92 -10.27
CA ILE A 161 -13.14 -16.59 -10.60
C ILE A 161 -13.50 -17.94 -11.22
N LYS A 162 -13.11 -18.17 -12.48
CA LYS A 162 -13.34 -19.43 -13.19
C LYS A 162 -12.22 -20.42 -12.90
N LYS A 163 -12.48 -21.71 -13.14
CA LYS A 163 -11.45 -22.76 -13.04
C LYS A 163 -10.30 -22.44 -13.99
N GLY A 164 -9.08 -22.34 -13.45
CA GLY A 164 -7.87 -22.00 -14.19
C GLY A 164 -7.47 -20.53 -14.10
N ASP A 165 -8.32 -19.65 -13.57
CA ASP A 165 -7.96 -18.26 -13.33
C ASP A 165 -6.99 -18.13 -12.15
N THR A 166 -6.02 -17.22 -12.28
CA THR A 166 -5.13 -16.85 -11.17
C THR A 166 -5.90 -16.07 -10.11
N ILE A 167 -5.76 -16.46 -8.85
CA ILE A 167 -6.30 -15.71 -7.71
C ILE A 167 -5.31 -14.60 -7.34
N THR A 168 -5.79 -13.35 -7.31
CA THR A 168 -4.94 -12.16 -7.16
C THR A 168 -5.51 -11.17 -6.16
N LEU A 169 -4.62 -10.41 -5.53
CA LEU A 169 -4.93 -9.26 -4.68
C LEU A 169 -4.11 -8.03 -5.11
N SER A 170 -4.42 -6.84 -4.60
CA SER A 170 -3.61 -5.65 -4.88
C SER A 170 -2.61 -5.37 -3.75
N TYR A 171 -1.35 -5.12 -4.12
CA TYR A 171 -0.27 -4.68 -3.21
C TYR A 171 -0.07 -3.17 -3.24
N ALA A 172 -0.82 -2.48 -4.10
CA ALA A 172 -0.75 -1.04 -4.33
C ALA A 172 -2.14 -0.43 -4.15
N TYR A 173 -2.20 0.88 -3.90
CA TYR A 173 -3.48 1.57 -3.80
C TYR A 173 -4.15 1.66 -5.18
N THR A 174 -5.35 1.06 -5.32
CA THR A 174 -6.00 0.84 -6.61
C THR A 174 -6.28 2.13 -7.38
N LEU A 175 -6.60 3.24 -6.70
CA LEU A 175 -6.95 4.49 -7.38
C LEU A 175 -5.76 5.26 -7.98
N GLN A 176 -4.52 4.97 -7.56
CA GLN A 176 -3.32 5.58 -8.15
C GLN A 176 -3.20 5.26 -9.64
N GLY A 177 -2.50 6.10 -10.42
CA GLY A 177 -2.18 5.86 -11.83
C GLY A 177 -1.03 4.88 -12.06
N THR A 178 -0.84 4.40 -13.29
CA THR A 178 0.11 3.31 -13.61
C THR A 178 1.54 3.60 -13.18
N LEU A 179 2.04 4.82 -13.40
CA LEU A 179 3.38 5.22 -12.97
C LEU A 179 3.58 5.02 -11.47
N LYS A 180 2.68 5.56 -10.65
CA LYS A 180 2.81 5.54 -9.19
C LYS A 180 2.68 4.12 -8.61
N ARG A 181 1.72 3.33 -9.13
CA ARG A 181 1.58 1.92 -8.71
C ARG A 181 2.82 1.11 -9.05
N ARG A 182 3.37 1.26 -10.25
CA ARG A 182 4.57 0.52 -10.67
C ARG A 182 5.81 0.93 -9.88
N GLU A 183 5.98 2.22 -9.60
CA GLU A 183 7.02 2.73 -8.71
C GLU A 183 6.93 2.07 -7.34
N HIS A 184 5.75 2.14 -6.69
CA HIS A 184 5.51 1.51 -5.39
C HIS A 184 5.82 0.01 -5.37
N LEU A 185 5.38 -0.73 -6.39
CA LEU A 185 5.62 -2.18 -6.48
C LEU A 185 7.11 -2.51 -6.69
N LYS A 186 7.81 -1.69 -7.47
CA LYS A 186 9.25 -1.86 -7.69
C LYS A 186 10.04 -1.60 -6.41
N GLU A 187 9.67 -0.58 -5.65
CA GLU A 187 10.34 -0.21 -4.40
C GLU A 187 10.02 -1.16 -3.25
N SER A 188 8.75 -1.58 -3.11
CA SER A 188 8.30 -2.38 -1.97
C SER A 188 8.32 -3.89 -2.21
N LYS A 189 8.21 -4.34 -3.47
CA LYS A 189 8.08 -5.76 -3.84
C LYS A 189 9.08 -6.21 -4.92
N PHE A 190 9.95 -5.31 -5.39
CA PHE A 190 11.07 -5.63 -6.28
C PHE A 190 10.68 -6.21 -7.65
N PHE A 191 9.48 -5.90 -8.16
CA PHE A 191 9.05 -6.32 -9.51
C PHE A 191 8.33 -5.22 -10.29
N ASP A 192 8.32 -5.36 -11.61
CA ASP A 192 7.65 -4.46 -12.55
C ASP A 192 6.30 -5.07 -13.01
N CYS A 193 5.18 -4.48 -12.58
CA CYS A 193 3.84 -5.03 -12.87
C CYS A 193 3.41 -4.85 -14.33
N CYS A 194 3.08 -5.95 -14.99
CA CYS A 194 2.66 -6.01 -16.40
C CYS A 194 1.23 -6.58 -16.57
N CYS A 195 0.36 -6.36 -15.58
CA CYS A 195 -1.06 -6.72 -15.66
C CYS A 195 -1.80 -5.97 -16.78
N PRO A 196 -3.01 -6.40 -17.19
CA PRO A 196 -3.76 -5.76 -18.29
C PRO A 196 -3.92 -4.24 -18.13
N ARG A 197 -4.20 -3.75 -16.92
CA ARG A 197 -4.30 -2.31 -16.65
C ARG A 197 -2.98 -1.56 -16.85
N CYS A 198 -1.86 -2.14 -16.40
CA CYS A 198 -0.55 -1.49 -16.55
C CYS A 198 -0.08 -1.49 -18.01
N LYS A 199 -0.55 -2.43 -18.84
CA LYS A 199 -0.25 -2.50 -20.28
C LYS A 199 -1.03 -1.50 -21.12
N ASP A 200 -2.21 -1.10 -20.65
CA ASP A 200 -3.11 -0.21 -21.39
C ASP A 200 -2.80 1.27 -21.08
N PRO A 201 -2.44 2.09 -22.09
CA PRO A 201 -2.21 3.53 -21.92
C PRO A 201 -3.41 4.30 -21.36
N THR A 202 -4.62 3.79 -21.54
CA THR A 202 -5.86 4.40 -21.06
C THR A 202 -6.27 3.90 -19.68
N GLU A 203 -5.51 2.96 -19.10
CA GLU A 203 -5.85 2.26 -17.85
C GLU A 203 -7.26 1.69 -17.86
N LEU A 204 -7.59 0.87 -18.86
CA LEU A 204 -8.93 0.29 -19.06
C LEU A 204 -10.00 1.34 -19.29
N ALA A 205 -9.68 2.34 -20.12
CA ALA A 205 -10.52 3.52 -20.42
C ALA A 205 -10.91 4.36 -19.18
N THR A 206 -10.26 4.16 -18.03
CA THR A 206 -10.50 4.99 -16.84
C THR A 206 -9.74 6.31 -16.92
N TYR A 207 -8.63 6.33 -17.67
CA TYR A 207 -7.71 7.46 -17.82
C TYR A 207 -7.18 7.97 -16.47
N ALA A 208 -6.94 7.05 -15.52
CA ALA A 208 -6.52 7.37 -14.16
C ALA A 208 -5.18 8.12 -14.07
N GLY A 209 -4.28 7.94 -15.03
CA GLY A 209 -3.02 8.69 -15.13
C GLY A 209 -3.01 9.78 -16.21
N ALA A 210 -4.12 10.08 -16.89
CA ALA A 210 -4.11 10.93 -18.07
C ALA A 210 -4.23 12.43 -17.77
N LEU A 211 -3.61 13.25 -18.60
CA LEU A 211 -3.75 14.72 -18.59
C LEU A 211 -4.66 15.18 -19.73
N LYS A 212 -5.22 16.38 -19.64
CA LYS A 212 -5.90 17.03 -20.77
C LYS A 212 -4.88 17.59 -21.75
N CYS A 213 -5.16 17.45 -23.05
CA CYS A 213 -4.31 18.03 -24.08
C CYS A 213 -4.48 19.56 -24.13
N PRO A 214 -3.40 20.35 -24.08
CA PRO A 214 -3.51 21.82 -24.20
C PRO A 214 -3.62 22.30 -25.66
N LYS A 215 -3.62 21.38 -26.64
CA LYS A 215 -3.67 21.69 -28.08
C LYS A 215 -4.96 21.28 -28.77
N CYS A 216 -5.85 20.54 -28.09
CA CYS A 216 -7.15 20.16 -28.62
C CYS A 216 -8.13 19.79 -27.49
N ASP A 217 -9.43 20.00 -27.72
CA ASP A 217 -10.44 19.77 -26.68
C ASP A 217 -10.81 18.29 -26.47
N ALA A 218 -10.63 17.45 -27.50
CA ALA A 218 -11.07 16.06 -27.50
C ALA A 218 -10.04 15.06 -26.95
N GLY A 219 -8.77 15.47 -26.83
CA GLY A 219 -7.65 14.55 -26.61
C GLY A 219 -7.14 14.53 -25.16
N TYR A 220 -6.63 13.35 -24.76
CA TYR A 220 -5.90 13.18 -23.50
C TYR A 220 -4.45 12.82 -23.76
N VAL A 221 -3.56 13.34 -22.93
CA VAL A 221 -2.13 13.06 -22.97
C VAL A 221 -1.88 11.84 -22.10
N ILE A 222 -1.40 10.77 -22.72
CA ILE A 222 -1.17 9.45 -22.12
C ILE A 222 0.23 8.95 -22.48
N SER A 223 0.77 8.03 -21.69
CA SER A 223 2.07 7.40 -21.98
C SER A 223 2.02 6.67 -23.33
N SER A 224 3.06 6.82 -24.15
CA SER A 224 3.20 6.09 -25.40
C SER A 224 3.49 4.60 -25.18
N GLU A 225 4.20 4.27 -24.09
CA GLU A 225 4.59 2.92 -23.69
C GLU A 225 4.50 2.79 -22.16
N PRO A 226 3.33 2.41 -21.61
CA PRO A 226 3.05 2.50 -20.17
C PRO A 226 3.90 1.61 -19.26
N LEU A 227 4.54 0.58 -19.83
CA LEU A 227 5.47 -0.28 -19.09
C LEU A 227 6.90 0.31 -19.02
N GLU A 228 7.18 1.33 -19.83
CA GLU A 228 8.48 2.01 -19.90
C GLU A 228 8.41 3.35 -19.17
N ARG A 229 9.05 3.46 -18.00
CA ARG A 229 8.99 4.67 -17.15
C ARG A 229 9.47 5.93 -17.88
N ALA A 230 10.43 5.80 -18.79
CA ALA A 230 11.01 6.90 -19.54
C ALA A 230 10.24 7.25 -20.83
N ALA A 231 9.16 6.52 -21.14
CA ALA A 231 8.40 6.73 -22.36
C ALA A 231 7.82 8.15 -22.46
N SER A 232 7.84 8.69 -23.67
CA SER A 232 7.16 9.94 -23.96
C SER A 232 5.65 9.84 -23.69
N TRP A 233 5.02 10.98 -23.51
CA TRP A 233 3.58 11.10 -23.38
C TRP A 233 3.04 11.89 -24.56
N ARG A 234 1.98 11.41 -25.19
CA ARG A 234 1.42 12.04 -26.38
C ARG A 234 -0.10 12.13 -26.30
N CYS A 235 -0.65 13.11 -27.00
CA CYS A 235 -2.10 13.22 -27.15
C CYS A 235 -2.65 12.00 -27.90
N SER A 236 -3.80 11.48 -27.45
CA SER A 236 -4.48 10.34 -28.05
C SER A 236 -5.30 10.68 -29.30
N GLN A 237 -5.50 11.97 -29.60
CA GLN A 237 -6.36 12.43 -30.70
C GLN A 237 -5.63 13.31 -31.73
N CYS A 238 -4.65 14.11 -31.31
CA CYS A 238 -3.90 14.98 -32.20
C CYS A 238 -2.41 14.64 -32.20
N SER A 239 -1.74 14.84 -33.33
CA SER A 239 -0.30 14.65 -33.49
C SER A 239 0.54 15.82 -32.95
N ASN A 240 -0.11 16.89 -32.49
CA ASN A 240 0.53 18.19 -32.26
C ASN A 240 0.97 18.41 -30.81
N TYR A 241 0.93 17.37 -29.96
CA TYR A 241 1.35 17.48 -28.57
C TYR A 241 2.01 16.19 -28.05
N THR A 242 3.28 16.34 -27.69
CA THR A 242 4.11 15.33 -27.03
C THR A 242 4.88 16.02 -25.92
N VAL A 243 5.07 15.32 -24.80
CA VAL A 243 5.79 15.78 -23.61
C VAL A 243 6.65 14.65 -23.08
N THR A 244 7.78 14.97 -22.45
CA THR A 244 8.70 13.97 -21.90
C THR A 244 8.14 13.36 -20.61
N ALA A 245 8.56 12.14 -20.28
CA ALA A 245 8.25 11.52 -18.99
C ALA A 245 8.66 12.41 -17.82
N HIS A 246 9.84 13.05 -17.91
CA HIS A 246 10.37 13.90 -16.85
C HIS A 246 9.48 15.12 -16.57
N SER A 247 9.02 15.82 -17.61
CA SER A 247 8.11 16.96 -17.45
C SER A 247 6.75 16.54 -16.86
N VAL A 248 6.24 15.35 -17.22
CA VAL A 248 5.01 14.79 -16.60
C VAL A 248 5.24 14.47 -15.13
N MET A 249 6.35 13.82 -14.78
CA MET A 249 6.68 13.49 -13.38
C MET A 249 6.79 14.74 -12.51
N LEU A 250 7.50 15.78 -12.96
CA LEU A 250 7.60 17.06 -12.24
C LEU A 250 6.23 17.73 -12.04
N LEU A 251 5.36 17.70 -13.04
CA LEU A 251 4.00 18.22 -12.92
C LEU A 251 3.21 17.43 -11.87
N LEU A 252 3.26 16.10 -11.93
CA LEU A 252 2.53 15.23 -11.01
C LEU A 252 3.04 15.33 -9.57
N GLU A 253 4.35 15.49 -9.38
CA GLU A 253 4.96 15.73 -8.06
C GLU A 253 4.46 17.04 -7.46
N LYS A 254 4.49 18.14 -8.22
CA LYS A 254 3.95 19.43 -7.75
C LYS A 254 2.46 19.35 -7.41
N ILE A 255 1.67 18.60 -8.18
CA ILE A 255 0.24 18.40 -7.88
C ILE A 255 0.07 17.52 -6.64
N ALA A 256 0.94 16.52 -6.43
CA ALA A 256 0.94 15.70 -5.24
C ALA A 256 1.18 16.54 -3.98
N ASP A 257 2.19 17.42 -3.99
CA ASP A 257 2.47 18.35 -2.89
C ASP A 257 1.25 19.22 -2.55
N GLU A 258 0.56 19.73 -3.56
CA GLU A 258 -0.66 20.52 -3.35
C GLU A 258 -1.81 19.68 -2.75
N VAL A 259 -1.96 18.41 -3.15
CA VAL A 259 -2.95 17.50 -2.57
C VAL A 259 -2.61 17.17 -1.11
N GLU A 260 -1.33 16.95 -0.80
CA GLU A 260 -0.85 16.67 0.56
C GLU A 260 -1.00 17.87 1.49
N ALA A 261 -0.92 19.09 0.96
CA ALA A 261 -1.13 20.33 1.71
C ALA A 261 -2.61 20.65 1.99
N LEU A 262 -3.57 19.91 1.42
CA LEU A 262 -5.00 20.12 1.70
C LEU A 262 -5.33 19.70 3.13
N ASP A 263 -6.07 20.55 3.85
CA ASP A 263 -6.69 20.14 5.11
C ASP A 263 -7.71 19.02 4.84
N ALA A 264 -7.58 17.92 5.59
CA ALA A 264 -8.44 16.75 5.48
C ALA A 264 -9.92 17.04 5.77
N ASN A 265 -10.26 18.16 6.41
CA ASN A 265 -11.63 18.57 6.71
C ASN A 265 -12.11 19.78 5.90
N ASP A 266 -11.30 20.33 4.99
CA ASP A 266 -11.67 21.51 4.20
C ASP A 266 -12.28 21.13 2.85
N ILE A 267 -13.61 21.08 2.81
CA ILE A 267 -14.40 20.78 1.60
C ILE A 267 -14.20 21.85 0.52
N GLU A 268 -14.08 23.12 0.89
CA GLU A 268 -13.98 24.23 -0.08
C GLU A 268 -12.63 24.23 -0.79
N ALA A 269 -11.55 23.96 -0.06
CA ALA A 269 -10.21 23.78 -0.63
C ALA A 269 -10.17 22.58 -1.59
N MET A 270 -10.81 21.46 -1.22
CA MET A 270 -10.91 20.27 -2.08
C MET A 270 -11.68 20.55 -3.38
N GLU A 271 -12.84 21.23 -3.32
CA GLU A 271 -13.58 21.61 -4.52
C GLU A 271 -12.81 22.64 -5.37
N SER A 272 -12.11 23.57 -4.72
CA SER A 272 -11.25 24.56 -5.39
C SER A 272 -10.08 23.89 -6.11
N PHE A 273 -9.48 22.85 -5.54
CA PHE A 273 -8.46 22.04 -6.20
C PHE A 273 -9.02 21.37 -7.46
N LEU A 274 -10.17 20.71 -7.37
CA LEU A 274 -10.81 20.07 -8.53
C LEU A 274 -11.10 21.08 -9.64
N GLN A 275 -11.57 22.27 -9.25
CA GLN A 275 -11.85 23.35 -10.18
C GLN A 275 -10.58 23.94 -10.81
N LYS A 276 -9.50 24.12 -10.04
CA LYS A 276 -8.19 24.61 -10.51
C LYS A 276 -7.61 23.69 -11.58
N TYR A 277 -7.65 22.38 -11.36
CA TYR A 277 -7.03 21.40 -12.26
C TYR A 277 -7.95 20.85 -13.36
N ARG A 278 -9.20 21.34 -13.47
CA ARG A 278 -10.20 20.84 -14.43
C ARG A 278 -9.78 20.88 -15.90
N ASN A 279 -8.82 21.74 -16.26
CA ASN A 279 -8.30 21.88 -17.63
C ASN A 279 -6.92 21.24 -17.83
N VAL A 280 -6.34 20.68 -16.76
CA VAL A 280 -5.00 20.07 -16.76
C VAL A 280 -5.11 18.55 -16.61
N LEU A 281 -5.97 18.09 -15.69
CA LEU A 281 -6.14 16.68 -15.38
C LEU A 281 -7.38 16.11 -16.05
N HIS A 282 -7.33 14.82 -16.41
CA HIS A 282 -8.56 14.08 -16.73
C HIS A 282 -9.50 14.09 -15.50
N PRO A 283 -10.84 14.14 -15.65
CA PRO A 283 -11.77 14.12 -14.52
C PRO A 283 -11.62 12.91 -13.58
N ASN A 284 -11.09 11.80 -14.10
CA ASN A 284 -10.77 10.58 -13.35
C ASN A 284 -9.28 10.45 -13.02
N HIS A 285 -8.47 11.50 -13.18
CA HIS A 285 -7.06 11.44 -12.80
C HIS A 285 -6.94 11.09 -11.31
N TYR A 286 -5.95 10.29 -10.92
CA TYR A 286 -5.87 9.72 -9.57
C TYR A 286 -5.82 10.76 -8.46
N HIS A 287 -5.20 11.92 -8.68
CA HIS A 287 -5.28 13.05 -7.73
C HIS A 287 -6.72 13.55 -7.55
N CYS A 288 -7.47 13.71 -8.65
CA CYS A 288 -8.89 14.07 -8.57
C CYS A 288 -9.71 12.97 -7.91
N LEU A 289 -9.43 11.70 -8.17
CA LEU A 289 -10.11 10.57 -7.51
C LEU A 289 -9.83 10.52 -6.01
N GLY A 290 -8.59 10.79 -5.59
CA GLY A 290 -8.23 10.90 -4.17
C GLY A 290 -9.02 12.00 -3.46
N VAL A 291 -9.05 13.21 -4.04
CA VAL A 291 -9.82 14.34 -3.49
C VAL A 291 -11.33 14.04 -3.49
N LYS A 292 -11.87 13.48 -4.57
CA LYS A 292 -13.27 13.04 -4.64
C LYS A 292 -13.61 11.98 -3.60
N HIS A 293 -12.69 11.05 -3.35
CA HIS A 293 -12.85 10.04 -2.32
C HIS A 293 -12.98 10.71 -0.94
N SER A 294 -12.10 11.65 -0.60
CA SER A 294 -12.22 12.44 0.64
C SER A 294 -13.55 13.20 0.72
N LEU A 295 -13.93 13.94 -0.33
CA LEU A 295 -15.22 14.64 -0.40
C LEU A 295 -16.42 13.71 -0.17
N SER A 296 -16.39 12.49 -0.72
CA SER A 296 -17.45 11.50 -0.53
C SER A 296 -17.64 11.10 0.94
N GLN A 297 -16.56 11.17 1.73
CA GLN A 297 -16.57 10.87 3.16
C GLN A 297 -16.93 12.08 4.01
N LEU A 298 -16.61 13.29 3.57
CA LEU A 298 -16.82 14.52 4.36
C LEU A 298 -18.24 15.07 4.21
N TYR A 299 -18.77 15.14 2.98
CA TYR A 299 -20.13 15.64 2.77
C TYR A 299 -21.12 14.82 3.61
N GLY A 300 -21.88 15.48 4.47
CA GLY A 300 -22.87 14.87 5.34
C GLY A 300 -22.34 14.34 6.67
N LYS A 301 -21.04 14.50 6.98
CA LYS A 301 -20.40 13.92 8.18
C LYS A 301 -19.59 14.88 9.05
N ILE A 302 -19.31 16.10 8.57
CA ILE A 302 -18.55 17.10 9.33
C ILE A 302 -19.42 18.31 9.67
N GLN A 303 -19.03 19.05 10.73
CA GLN A 303 -19.74 20.25 11.17
C GLN A 303 -19.85 21.29 10.03
N GLY A 304 -21.03 21.89 9.86
CA GLY A 304 -21.33 22.82 8.78
C GLY A 304 -21.69 22.15 7.45
N TYR A 305 -21.49 20.84 7.35
CA TYR A 305 -21.84 20.02 6.20
C TYR A 305 -22.57 18.74 6.63
N MET A 306 -23.25 18.74 7.79
CA MET A 306 -24.00 17.57 8.24
C MET A 306 -25.14 17.27 7.28
N ILE A 307 -25.54 16.00 7.17
CA ILE A 307 -26.47 15.58 6.09
C ILE A 307 -27.81 16.32 6.11
N ASN A 308 -28.29 16.67 7.31
CA ASN A 308 -29.51 17.44 7.56
C ASN A 308 -29.34 18.96 7.32
N GLU A 309 -28.11 19.44 7.19
CA GLU A 309 -27.76 20.84 6.94
C GLU A 309 -27.43 21.11 5.46
N LEU A 310 -27.17 20.05 4.67
CA LEU A 310 -26.74 20.20 3.29
C LEU A 310 -27.88 20.72 2.39
N PRO A 311 -27.68 21.84 1.67
CA PRO A 311 -28.63 22.28 0.65
C PRO A 311 -28.65 21.31 -0.53
N ASP A 312 -29.76 21.29 -1.28
CA ASP A 312 -29.97 20.39 -2.43
C ASP A 312 -28.81 20.36 -3.43
N LYS A 313 -28.20 21.53 -3.69
CA LYS A 313 -27.04 21.64 -4.57
C LYS A 313 -25.85 20.80 -4.09
N LEU A 314 -25.56 20.81 -2.78
CA LEU A 314 -24.46 20.03 -2.20
C LEU A 314 -24.83 18.55 -2.05
N LEU A 315 -26.12 18.22 -1.82
CA LEU A 315 -26.60 16.84 -1.88
C LEU A 315 -26.41 16.24 -3.28
N HIS A 316 -26.77 16.98 -4.33
CA HIS A 316 -26.51 16.59 -5.71
C HIS A 316 -25.01 16.46 -5.99
N ARG A 317 -24.19 17.41 -5.49
CA ARG A 317 -22.73 17.32 -5.65
C ARG A 317 -22.15 16.07 -5.00
N LYS A 318 -22.55 15.74 -3.76
CA LYS A 318 -22.15 14.51 -3.06
C LYS A 318 -22.50 13.28 -3.89
N ARG A 319 -23.74 13.20 -4.38
CA ARG A 319 -24.22 12.10 -5.22
C ARG A 319 -23.38 11.95 -6.49
N ASP A 320 -23.08 13.05 -7.17
CA ASP A 320 -22.34 13.04 -8.43
C ASP A 320 -20.88 12.60 -8.21
N VAL A 321 -20.23 13.07 -7.14
CA VAL A 321 -18.89 12.62 -6.70
C VAL A 321 -18.88 11.10 -6.44
N CYS A 322 -19.88 10.59 -5.72
CA CYS A 322 -19.98 9.15 -5.43
C CYS A 322 -20.16 8.33 -6.72
N ARG A 323 -21.01 8.79 -7.64
CA ARG A 323 -21.23 8.12 -8.93
C ARG A 323 -19.99 8.14 -9.82
N GLU A 324 -19.25 9.24 -9.83
CA GLU A 324 -17.97 9.34 -10.53
C GLU A 324 -16.96 8.32 -10.01
N LEU A 325 -16.79 8.22 -8.69
CA LEU A 325 -15.92 7.23 -8.05
C LEU A 325 -16.36 5.80 -8.38
N LEU A 326 -17.65 5.49 -8.21
CA LEU A 326 -18.19 4.15 -8.46
C LEU A 326 -17.97 3.70 -9.91
N ARG A 327 -18.07 4.60 -10.90
CA ARG A 327 -17.76 4.27 -12.30
C ARG A 327 -16.33 3.79 -12.47
N VAL A 328 -15.37 4.44 -11.84
CA VAL A 328 -13.95 4.03 -11.92
C VAL A 328 -13.69 2.77 -11.09
N ILE A 329 -14.22 2.69 -9.87
CA ILE A 329 -14.07 1.52 -8.99
C ILE A 329 -14.66 0.27 -9.65
N ASN A 330 -15.77 0.39 -10.39
CA ASN A 330 -16.37 -0.73 -11.13
C ASN A 330 -15.41 -1.38 -12.15
N VAL A 331 -14.45 -0.61 -12.67
CA VAL A 331 -13.45 -1.09 -13.62
C VAL A 331 -12.20 -1.58 -12.90
N LEU A 332 -11.70 -0.80 -11.93
CA LEU A 332 -10.40 -1.06 -11.30
C LEU A 332 -10.45 -2.05 -10.14
N GLU A 333 -11.56 -2.13 -9.41
CA GLU A 333 -11.76 -3.04 -8.28
C GLU A 333 -13.19 -3.64 -8.34
N PRO A 334 -13.46 -4.48 -9.36
CA PRO A 334 -14.81 -4.95 -9.68
C PRO A 334 -15.40 -5.82 -8.57
N GLY A 335 -16.73 -5.79 -8.48
CA GLY A 335 -17.51 -6.60 -7.55
C GLY A 335 -17.39 -6.15 -6.08
N TYR A 336 -17.34 -7.09 -5.14
CA TYR A 336 -17.39 -6.79 -3.71
C TYR A 336 -16.01 -6.39 -3.16
N SER A 337 -15.77 -5.08 -3.08
CA SER A 337 -14.53 -4.50 -2.56
C SER A 337 -14.75 -3.55 -1.39
N ARG A 338 -13.74 -3.42 -0.52
CA ARG A 338 -13.75 -2.46 0.59
C ARG A 338 -13.92 -1.03 0.09
N LEU A 339 -13.18 -0.67 -0.97
CA LEU A 339 -13.25 0.66 -1.59
C LEU A 339 -14.66 0.99 -2.11
N ARG A 340 -15.38 0.00 -2.66
CA ARG A 340 -16.80 0.19 -3.04
C ARG A 340 -17.69 0.37 -1.82
N GLY A 341 -17.45 -0.39 -0.74
CA GLY A 341 -18.28 -0.38 0.45
C GLY A 341 -18.29 0.96 1.21
N ILE A 342 -17.22 1.75 1.08
CA ILE A 342 -17.11 3.05 1.73
C ILE A 342 -17.67 4.21 0.91
N VAL A 343 -17.94 4.03 -0.39
CA VAL A 343 -18.55 5.06 -1.25
C VAL A 343 -20.08 4.91 -1.20
N PRO A 344 -20.83 5.91 -0.69
CA PRO A 344 -22.29 5.88 -0.65
C PRO A 344 -22.91 5.69 -2.04
N ARG A 345 -24.03 4.98 -2.13
CA ARG A 345 -24.77 4.74 -3.39
C ARG A 345 -25.83 5.80 -3.64
#